data_AF-A0A4V0NFC8-F1
#
_entry.id   AF-A0A4V0NFC8-F1
#
_cell.length_a   1.000
_cell.length_b   1.000
_cell.length_c   1.000
_cell.angle_alpha   90.00
_cell.angle_beta   90.00
_cell.angle_gamma   90.00
#
_symmetry.space_group_name_H-M   'P 1'
#
loop_
_entity.id
_entity.type
_entity.pdbx_description
1 polymer ?
#
loop_
_entity_poly.entity_id
_entity_poly.type
_entity_poly.pdbx_seq_one_letter_code
_entity_poly.pdbx_strand_id
1 'polypeptide(L)'
;MAKQGKDYERWVKAAAETGRTDNPLKVPYDVAVREAVAAAAFVENYWEPDGDRPGLKRVKSRLPASTSEDLLSIVHAVQEAQTRLLLIVDPAVTDVGERARFVVDELESALEFLLDDDVDEPADAQLARIKEFHAQDGQRSSALSQALRDYAGLAEALKDRLVEADEEFDVRLIAEARKLAEDLQRRAMETVPEGVASAAAATIRNQMLHLMVDRVAAIRKTAAHVFRRHSEIVREVTSAYERRRRVAARREKARKAAEAGPVDGKPAPAPAPATPAPAPAAPRPRPPRHRPALGPRNPGRLAARAAPHRIPGRTSGGGTSSRASGRPAPAGRRETVRRTACPPKSGTW
;
A
#
# COMPACT_ATOMS: atom_id res chain seq x y z
N MET A 1 17.47 -12.68 -2.58
CA MET A 1 17.20 -14.12 -2.36
C MET A 1 17.64 -14.62 -0.97
N ALA A 2 18.93 -14.83 -0.66
CA ALA A 2 19.33 -15.47 0.62
C ALA A 2 18.98 -14.68 1.90
N LYS A 3 18.94 -13.34 1.85
CA LYS A 3 18.52 -12.50 2.99
C LYS A 3 16.99 -12.54 3.20
N GLN A 4 16.22 -12.59 2.11
CA GLN A 4 14.75 -12.60 2.16
C GLN A 4 14.20 -13.88 2.79
N GLY A 5 14.75 -15.05 2.45
CA GLY A 5 14.34 -16.32 3.08
C GLY A 5 14.60 -16.36 4.59
N LYS A 6 15.71 -15.77 5.05
CA LYS A 6 16.03 -15.65 6.48
C LYS A 6 15.08 -14.69 7.20
N ASP A 7 14.71 -13.59 6.55
CA ASP A 7 13.76 -12.61 7.09
C ASP A 7 12.35 -13.23 7.22
N TYR A 8 11.91 -13.99 6.22
CA TYR A 8 10.64 -14.72 6.28
C TYR A 8 10.56 -15.65 7.49
N GLU A 9 11.55 -16.54 7.67
CA GLU A 9 11.59 -17.48 8.80
C GLU A 9 11.63 -16.77 10.16
N ARG A 10 12.42 -15.68 10.26
CA ARG A 10 12.46 -14.82 11.45
C ARG A 10 11.06 -14.31 11.80
N TRP A 11 10.32 -13.80 10.82
CA TRP A 11 9.00 -13.24 11.05
C TRP A 11 7.92 -14.30 11.25
N VAL A 12 8.00 -15.48 10.64
CA VAL A 12 7.10 -16.61 10.95
C VAL A 12 7.17 -16.94 12.44
N LYS A 13 8.39 -17.07 12.99
CA LYS A 13 8.58 -17.37 14.40
C LYS A 13 8.01 -16.29 15.31
N ALA A 14 8.32 -15.02 15.02
CA ALA A 14 7.80 -13.88 15.79
C ALA A 14 6.27 -13.75 15.70
N ALA A 15 5.69 -14.09 14.54
CA ALA A 15 4.25 -13.99 14.31
C ALA A 15 3.49 -15.09 15.05
N ALA A 16 4.05 -16.30 15.12
CA ALA A 16 3.49 -17.43 15.85
C ALA A 16 3.30 -17.14 17.35
N GLU A 17 4.21 -16.35 17.95
CA GLU A 17 4.13 -15.94 19.37
C GLU A 17 2.88 -15.09 19.68
N THR A 18 2.27 -14.46 18.67
CA THR A 18 1.06 -13.64 18.89
C THR A 18 -0.20 -14.47 19.10
N GLY A 19 -0.24 -15.73 18.65
CA GLY A 19 -1.41 -16.62 18.72
C GLY A 19 -2.65 -16.16 17.93
N ARG A 20 -2.59 -15.01 17.23
CA ARG A 20 -3.75 -14.44 16.51
C ARG A 20 -3.79 -14.93 15.07
N THR A 21 -4.86 -15.60 14.70
CA THR A 21 -4.98 -16.29 13.41
C THR A 21 -6.04 -15.69 12.49
N ASP A 22 -6.85 -14.76 12.99
CA ASP A 22 -7.85 -14.00 12.22
C ASP A 22 -7.19 -12.93 11.34
N ASN A 23 -7.88 -12.50 10.27
CA ASN A 23 -7.39 -11.43 9.40
C ASN A 23 -7.57 -10.05 10.09
N PRO A 24 -6.49 -9.32 10.41
CA PRO A 24 -6.61 -8.03 11.11
C PRO A 24 -7.02 -6.86 10.21
N LEU A 25 -7.01 -7.05 8.89
CA LEU A 25 -7.16 -5.94 7.96
C LEU A 25 -8.59 -5.41 7.92
N LYS A 26 -8.74 -4.09 8.12
CA LYS A 26 -9.99 -3.34 7.97
C LYS A 26 -10.04 -2.52 6.68
N VAL A 27 -8.98 -2.64 5.89
CA VAL A 27 -8.73 -1.96 4.61
C VAL A 27 -8.22 -3.03 3.62
N PRO A 28 -8.28 -2.76 2.30
CA PRO A 28 -7.73 -3.67 1.30
C PRO A 28 -6.24 -4.01 1.54
N TYR A 29 -5.81 -5.20 1.12
CA TYR A 29 -4.47 -5.72 1.40
C TYR A 29 -3.36 -4.83 0.85
N ASP A 30 -3.48 -4.41 -0.41
CA ASP A 30 -2.55 -3.51 -1.10
C ASP A 30 -2.47 -2.14 -0.41
N VAL A 31 -3.61 -1.61 0.06
CA VAL A 31 -3.67 -0.37 0.83
C VAL A 31 -2.93 -0.54 2.14
N ALA A 32 -3.15 -1.62 2.87
CA ALA A 32 -2.45 -1.91 4.12
C ALA A 32 -0.92 -2.00 3.93
N VAL A 33 -0.49 -2.67 2.86
CA VAL A 33 0.94 -2.79 2.50
C VAL A 33 1.53 -1.42 2.14
N ARG A 34 0.86 -0.64 1.29
CA ARG A 34 1.29 0.74 0.94
C ARG A 34 1.38 1.64 2.17
N GLU A 35 0.43 1.53 3.09
CA GLU A 35 0.45 2.28 4.36
C GLU A 35 1.59 1.86 5.28
N ALA A 36 1.93 0.56 5.31
CA ALA A 36 3.08 0.07 6.07
C ALA A 36 4.41 0.60 5.51
N VAL A 37 4.56 0.61 4.18
CA VAL A 37 5.74 1.21 3.51
C VAL A 37 5.84 2.71 3.81
N ALA A 38 4.72 3.44 3.69
CA ALA A 38 4.69 4.88 4.02
C ALA A 38 5.03 5.14 5.50
N ALA A 39 4.57 4.28 6.42
CA ALA A 39 4.91 4.39 7.84
C ALA A 39 6.40 4.11 8.12
N ALA A 40 7.03 3.18 7.39
CA ALA A 40 8.47 2.96 7.48
C ALA A 40 9.26 4.18 7.00
N ALA A 41 8.93 4.71 5.81
CA ALA A 41 9.52 5.95 5.28
C ALA A 41 9.33 7.15 6.22
N PHE A 42 8.17 7.25 6.88
CA PHE A 42 7.93 8.27 7.90
C PHE A 42 8.92 8.17 9.07
N VAL A 43 9.22 6.96 9.56
CA VAL A 43 10.20 6.78 10.64
C VAL A 43 11.59 7.24 10.21
N GLU A 44 12.00 6.92 8.99
CA GLU A 44 13.28 7.32 8.43
C GLU A 44 13.39 8.84 8.27
N ASN A 45 12.39 9.47 7.66
CA ASN A 45 12.37 10.91 7.38
C ASN A 45 12.34 11.77 8.66
N TYR A 46 11.73 11.27 9.74
CA TYR A 46 11.49 12.02 10.96
C TYR A 46 12.24 11.47 12.18
N TRP A 47 13.29 10.66 11.96
CA TRP A 47 14.07 10.08 13.05
C TRP A 47 14.80 11.14 13.88
N GLU A 48 15.62 11.96 13.22
CA GLU A 48 16.38 13.05 13.85
C GLU A 48 15.52 14.32 13.95
N PRO A 49 15.76 15.19 14.95
CA PRO A 49 15.13 16.51 15.00
C PRO A 49 15.63 17.41 13.86
N ASP A 50 14.79 18.33 13.40
CA ASP A 50 15.14 19.30 12.37
C ASP A 50 14.56 20.69 12.68
N GLY A 51 15.46 21.63 13.01
CA GLY A 51 15.10 22.96 13.49
C GLY A 51 14.22 22.90 14.74
N ASP A 52 13.04 23.53 14.65
CA ASP A 52 12.04 23.53 15.73
C ASP A 52 11.21 22.22 15.79
N ARG A 53 11.38 21.30 14.83
CA ARG A 53 10.63 20.05 14.77
C ARG A 53 11.30 18.96 15.62
N PRO A 54 10.55 18.31 16.55
CA PRO A 54 11.12 17.24 17.36
C PRO A 54 11.33 15.97 16.52
N GLY A 55 12.41 15.22 16.74
CA GLY A 55 12.64 13.92 16.08
C GLY A 55 12.07 12.75 16.87
N LEU A 56 11.77 11.63 16.19
CA LEU A 56 11.33 10.37 16.81
C LEU A 56 12.40 9.75 17.74
N LYS A 57 13.69 10.04 17.53
CA LYS A 57 14.80 9.56 18.35
C LYS A 57 14.61 9.75 19.86
N ARG A 58 13.86 10.78 20.27
CA ARG A 58 13.54 11.04 21.70
C ARG A 58 12.73 9.93 22.36
N VAL A 59 12.04 9.08 21.60
CA VAL A 59 11.27 7.93 22.09
C VAL A 59 11.90 6.59 21.70
N LYS A 60 13.23 6.54 21.48
CA LYS A 60 13.94 5.33 21.05
C LYS A 60 13.69 4.07 21.89
N SER A 61 13.30 4.24 23.17
CA SER A 61 12.95 3.14 24.06
C SER A 61 11.61 2.48 23.72
N ARG A 62 10.70 3.19 23.04
CA ARG A 62 9.41 2.68 22.56
C ARG A 62 9.39 2.39 21.07
N LEU A 63 10.19 3.13 20.29
CA LEU A 63 10.31 2.98 18.85
C LEU A 63 11.80 2.92 18.48
N PRO A 64 12.41 1.73 18.40
CA PRO A 64 13.83 1.58 18.05
C PRO A 64 14.14 2.16 16.66
N ALA A 65 15.40 2.55 16.44
CA ALA A 65 15.86 3.07 15.14
C ALA A 65 15.66 2.04 14.00
N SER A 66 15.78 0.74 14.32
CA SER A 66 15.55 -0.35 13.37
C SER A 66 14.10 -0.49 12.92
N THR A 67 13.14 0.25 13.51
CA THR A 67 11.71 0.06 13.23
C THR A 67 11.35 0.23 11.76
N SER A 68 12.01 1.16 11.04
CA SER A 68 11.79 1.31 9.59
C SER A 68 12.20 0.05 8.84
N GLU A 69 13.44 -0.41 9.04
CA GLU A 69 13.99 -1.62 8.40
C GLU A 69 13.20 -2.88 8.78
N ASP A 70 12.86 -3.03 10.06
CA ASP A 70 12.06 -4.15 10.56
C ASP A 70 10.66 -4.15 9.93
N LEU A 71 10.01 -2.98 9.78
CA LEU A 71 8.70 -2.90 9.13
C LEU A 71 8.76 -3.23 7.63
N LEU A 72 9.77 -2.76 6.91
CA LEU A 72 9.98 -3.16 5.51
C LEU A 72 10.24 -4.66 5.36
N SER A 73 11.04 -5.23 6.26
CA SER A 73 11.29 -6.68 6.32
C SER A 73 10.00 -7.47 6.60
N ILE A 74 9.13 -6.98 7.50
CA ILE A 74 7.80 -7.58 7.73
C ILE A 74 6.92 -7.47 6.48
N VAL A 75 6.90 -6.32 5.79
CA VAL A 75 6.13 -6.14 4.55
C VAL A 75 6.53 -7.18 3.50
N HIS A 76 7.83 -7.40 3.29
CA HIS A 76 8.31 -8.43 2.38
C HIS A 76 7.89 -9.84 2.80
N ALA A 77 7.96 -10.17 4.09
CA ALA A 77 7.51 -11.47 4.59
C ALA A 77 6.00 -11.67 4.41
N VAL A 78 5.19 -10.62 4.62
CA VAL A 78 3.73 -10.63 4.36
C VAL A 78 3.41 -10.86 2.88
N GLN A 79 4.16 -10.24 1.97
CA GLN A 79 4.03 -10.45 0.52
C GLN A 79 4.39 -11.89 0.14
N GLU A 80 5.47 -12.42 0.71
CA GLU A 80 5.87 -13.81 0.49
C GLU A 80 4.83 -14.79 1.03
N ALA A 81 4.29 -14.58 2.24
CA ALA A 81 3.24 -15.43 2.82
C ALA A 81 1.96 -15.39 1.98
N GLN A 82 1.56 -14.22 1.49
CA GLN A 82 0.42 -14.08 0.59
C GLN A 82 0.68 -14.82 -0.73
N THR A 83 1.87 -14.69 -1.31
CA THR A 83 2.25 -15.41 -2.54
C THR A 83 2.18 -16.92 -2.34
N ARG A 84 2.75 -17.44 -1.24
CA ARG A 84 2.68 -18.88 -0.90
C ARG A 84 1.24 -19.36 -0.74
N LEU A 85 0.38 -18.58 -0.07
CA LEU A 85 -1.04 -18.91 0.05
C LEU A 85 -1.74 -18.95 -1.31
N LEU A 86 -1.47 -17.97 -2.19
CA LEU A 86 -2.06 -17.93 -3.53
C LEU A 86 -1.64 -19.13 -4.37
N LEU A 87 -0.37 -19.53 -4.31
CA LEU A 87 0.12 -20.72 -5.01
C LEU A 87 -0.56 -22.03 -4.55
N ILE A 88 -1.01 -22.09 -3.29
CA ILE A 88 -1.73 -23.25 -2.75
C ILE A 88 -3.23 -23.20 -3.11
N VAL A 89 -3.85 -22.03 -2.96
CA VAL A 89 -5.29 -21.86 -3.13
C VAL A 89 -5.68 -21.77 -4.60
N ASP A 90 -4.77 -21.29 -5.43
CA ASP A 90 -5.08 -20.86 -6.78
C ASP A 90 -3.85 -20.98 -7.71
N PRO A 91 -3.39 -22.22 -7.97
CA PRO A 91 -2.21 -22.45 -8.81
C PRO A 91 -2.42 -21.97 -10.25
N ALA A 92 -3.67 -21.77 -10.69
CA ALA A 92 -4.03 -21.28 -12.01
C ALA A 92 -3.52 -19.84 -12.28
N VAL A 93 -3.35 -19.02 -11.23
CA VAL A 93 -2.77 -17.67 -11.33
C VAL A 93 -1.33 -17.71 -11.85
N THR A 94 -0.61 -18.81 -11.62
CA THR A 94 0.81 -18.93 -11.98
C THR A 94 1.04 -19.08 -13.49
N ASP A 95 0.09 -19.71 -14.20
CA ASP A 95 0.24 -20.01 -15.64
C ASP A 95 -0.34 -18.93 -16.54
N VAL A 96 -1.48 -18.37 -16.15
CA VAL A 96 -2.29 -17.47 -17.00
C VAL A 96 -2.44 -16.09 -16.37
N GLY A 97 -2.15 -15.95 -15.07
CA GLY A 97 -2.40 -14.74 -14.32
C GLY A 97 -1.52 -13.55 -14.70
N GLU A 98 -0.29 -13.76 -15.19
CA GLU A 98 0.54 -12.64 -15.69
C GLU A 98 -0.06 -12.03 -16.96
N ARG A 99 -0.41 -12.86 -17.95
CA ARG A 99 -1.07 -12.40 -19.17
C ARG A 99 -2.43 -11.78 -18.89
N ALA A 100 -3.22 -12.39 -17.99
CA ALA A 100 -4.50 -11.85 -17.58
C ALA A 100 -4.39 -10.46 -16.92
N ARG A 101 -3.39 -10.23 -16.06
CA ARG A 101 -3.15 -8.91 -15.46
C ARG A 101 -2.75 -7.88 -16.51
N PHE A 102 -1.83 -8.25 -17.40
CA PHE A 102 -1.47 -7.40 -18.53
C PHE A 102 -2.72 -6.97 -19.33
N VAL A 103 -3.59 -7.91 -19.69
CA VAL A 103 -4.81 -7.59 -20.46
C VAL A 103 -5.77 -6.69 -19.67
N VAL A 104 -5.89 -6.87 -18.34
CA VAL A 104 -6.68 -5.95 -17.50
C VAL A 104 -6.08 -4.55 -17.51
N ASP A 105 -4.76 -4.42 -17.30
CA ASP A 105 -4.08 -3.13 -17.24
C ASP A 105 -4.20 -2.36 -18.57
N GLU A 106 -4.04 -3.04 -19.71
CA GLU A 106 -4.21 -2.44 -21.04
C GLU A 106 -5.66 -1.99 -21.29
N LEU A 107 -6.64 -2.83 -20.96
CA LEU A 107 -8.06 -2.46 -21.12
C LEU A 107 -8.46 -1.31 -20.19
N GLU A 108 -8.00 -1.31 -18.94
CA GLU A 108 -8.23 -0.21 -18.00
C GLU A 108 -7.60 1.08 -18.52
N SER A 109 -6.34 1.04 -18.97
CA SER A 109 -5.65 2.23 -19.50
C SER A 109 -6.34 2.81 -20.74
N ALA A 110 -6.78 1.95 -21.67
CA ALA A 110 -7.47 2.41 -22.87
C ALA A 110 -8.85 3.02 -22.54
N LEU A 111 -9.58 2.42 -21.60
CA LEU A 111 -10.86 2.95 -21.13
C LEU A 111 -10.70 4.26 -20.35
N GLU A 112 -9.65 4.40 -19.53
CA GLU A 112 -9.34 5.67 -18.86
C GLU A 112 -9.01 6.76 -19.86
N PHE A 113 -8.15 6.46 -20.84
CA PHE A 113 -7.77 7.44 -21.87
C PHE A 113 -8.98 7.92 -22.68
N LEU A 114 -9.87 7.01 -23.06
CA LEU A 114 -11.08 7.35 -23.82
C LEU A 114 -12.05 8.22 -23.01
N LEU A 115 -12.20 7.93 -21.71
CA LEU A 115 -13.21 8.56 -20.85
C LEU A 115 -12.71 9.82 -20.12
N ASP A 116 -11.40 10.06 -20.08
CA ASP A 116 -10.80 11.30 -19.55
C ASP A 116 -10.87 12.44 -20.58
N ASP A 117 -12.04 12.67 -21.19
CA ASP A 117 -12.30 13.67 -22.23
C ASP A 117 -12.98 14.95 -21.71
N ASP A 118 -12.98 15.16 -20.40
CA ASP A 118 -13.69 16.22 -19.66
C ASP A 118 -15.24 16.19 -19.82
N VAL A 119 -15.82 15.09 -20.31
CA VAL A 119 -17.28 14.91 -20.43
C VAL A 119 -17.78 13.85 -19.44
N ASP A 120 -18.59 14.26 -18.47
CA ASP A 120 -19.23 13.32 -17.55
C ASP A 120 -20.32 12.49 -18.27
N GLU A 121 -20.08 11.20 -18.45
CA GLU A 121 -21.03 10.25 -19.02
C GLU A 121 -21.26 9.00 -18.13
N PRO A 122 -22.30 8.18 -18.41
CA PRO A 122 -22.58 6.98 -17.59
C PRO A 122 -21.44 5.95 -17.59
N ALA A 123 -20.60 5.96 -18.64
CA ALA A 123 -19.45 5.09 -18.77
C ALA A 123 -18.36 5.41 -17.74
N ASP A 124 -18.12 6.68 -17.39
CA ASP A 124 -17.22 7.09 -16.31
C ASP A 124 -17.61 6.48 -14.98
N ALA A 125 -18.91 6.61 -14.66
CA ALA A 125 -19.46 6.07 -13.44
C ALA A 125 -19.38 4.54 -13.43
N GLN A 126 -19.47 3.87 -14.58
CA GLN A 126 -19.30 2.43 -14.70
C GLN A 126 -17.84 2.01 -14.52
N LEU A 127 -16.88 2.67 -15.19
CA LEU A 127 -15.46 2.41 -15.01
C LEU A 127 -15.04 2.64 -13.55
N ALA A 128 -15.48 3.73 -12.94
CA ALA A 128 -15.21 4.02 -11.53
C ALA A 128 -15.75 2.92 -10.59
N ARG A 129 -16.95 2.38 -10.87
CA ARG A 129 -17.51 1.25 -10.11
C ARG A 129 -16.69 -0.03 -10.29
N ILE A 130 -16.27 -0.34 -11.52
CA ILE A 130 -15.42 -1.51 -11.82
C ILE A 130 -14.10 -1.39 -11.06
N LYS A 131 -13.44 -0.23 -11.13
CA LYS A 131 -12.19 0.05 -10.41
C LYS A 131 -12.36 -0.06 -8.90
N GLU A 132 -13.44 0.50 -8.34
CA GLU A 132 -13.71 0.40 -6.90
C GLU A 132 -13.94 -1.05 -6.47
N PHE A 133 -14.69 -1.83 -7.26
CA PHE A 133 -14.96 -3.24 -6.99
C PHE A 133 -13.69 -4.08 -7.03
N HIS A 134 -12.85 -3.91 -8.07
CA HIS A 134 -11.64 -4.72 -8.25
C HIS A 134 -10.42 -4.22 -7.48
N ALA A 135 -10.46 -3.01 -6.91
CA ALA A 135 -9.40 -2.48 -6.05
C ALA A 135 -9.07 -3.38 -4.84
N GLN A 136 -9.97 -4.30 -4.46
CA GLN A 136 -9.84 -5.13 -3.27
C GLN A 136 -9.43 -6.58 -3.55
N ASP A 137 -9.58 -7.04 -4.81
CA ASP A 137 -9.67 -8.48 -5.10
C ASP A 137 -8.64 -9.01 -6.13
N GLY A 138 -7.76 -8.16 -6.66
CA GLY A 138 -6.84 -8.45 -7.80
C GLY A 138 -5.79 -9.56 -7.64
N GLN A 139 -5.93 -10.47 -6.67
CA GLN A 139 -4.95 -11.53 -6.37
C GLN A 139 -5.50 -12.96 -6.52
N ARG A 140 -6.81 -13.16 -6.71
CA ARG A 140 -7.41 -14.51 -6.93
C ARG A 140 -7.84 -14.68 -8.39
N SER A 141 -7.74 -15.89 -8.95
CA SER A 141 -8.20 -16.22 -10.31
C SER A 141 -9.68 -15.94 -10.52
N SER A 142 -10.53 -16.14 -9.51
CA SER A 142 -11.96 -15.82 -9.62
C SER A 142 -12.20 -14.32 -9.74
N ALA A 143 -11.46 -13.52 -8.96
CA ALA A 143 -11.53 -12.07 -9.03
C ALA A 143 -10.92 -11.54 -10.33
N LEU A 144 -9.78 -12.08 -10.75
CA LEU A 144 -9.13 -11.73 -12.01
C LEU A 144 -9.99 -12.13 -13.22
N SER A 145 -10.66 -13.29 -13.16
CA SER A 145 -11.66 -13.71 -14.15
C SER A 145 -12.82 -12.72 -14.21
N GLN A 146 -13.33 -12.27 -13.07
CA GLN A 146 -14.40 -11.28 -13.03
C GLN A 146 -13.94 -9.91 -13.57
N ALA A 147 -12.76 -9.43 -13.18
CA ALA A 147 -12.18 -8.20 -13.70
C ALA A 147 -12.07 -8.22 -15.22
N LEU A 148 -11.50 -9.30 -15.77
CA LEU A 148 -11.42 -9.48 -17.22
C LEU A 148 -12.80 -9.43 -17.90
N ARG A 149 -13.84 -10.04 -17.31
CA ARG A 149 -15.21 -9.96 -17.86
C ARG A 149 -15.77 -8.54 -17.80
N ASP A 150 -15.59 -7.84 -16.70
CA ASP A 150 -16.16 -6.52 -16.49
C ASP A 150 -15.49 -5.48 -17.40
N TYR A 151 -14.16 -5.45 -17.45
CA TYR A 151 -13.41 -4.57 -18.34
C TYR A 151 -13.65 -4.91 -19.82
N ALA A 152 -13.65 -6.19 -20.20
CA ALA A 152 -13.98 -6.58 -21.58
C ALA A 152 -15.43 -6.27 -21.95
N GLY A 153 -16.36 -6.34 -21.00
CA GLY A 153 -17.76 -5.95 -21.20
C GLY A 153 -17.91 -4.46 -21.50
N LEU A 154 -17.24 -3.61 -20.71
CA LEU A 154 -17.23 -2.17 -20.94
C LEU A 154 -16.49 -1.80 -22.23
N ALA A 155 -15.32 -2.39 -22.47
CA ALA A 155 -14.54 -2.16 -23.69
C ALA A 155 -15.29 -2.58 -24.96
N GLU A 156 -16.06 -3.67 -24.93
CA GLU A 156 -16.90 -4.04 -26.08
C GLU A 156 -17.99 -3.01 -26.35
N ALA A 157 -18.65 -2.50 -25.30
CA ALA A 157 -19.70 -1.49 -25.46
C ALA A 157 -19.17 -0.17 -26.02
N LEU A 158 -17.89 0.14 -25.80
CA LEU A 158 -17.21 1.35 -26.26
C LEU A 158 -16.24 1.11 -27.43
N LYS A 159 -16.28 -0.08 -28.04
CA LYS A 159 -15.26 -0.55 -28.99
C LYS A 159 -15.03 0.40 -30.16
N ASP A 160 -16.09 0.89 -30.79
CA ASP A 160 -15.95 1.77 -31.96
C ASP A 160 -15.28 3.10 -31.58
N ARG A 161 -15.60 3.63 -30.39
CA ARG A 161 -14.97 4.84 -29.83
C ARG A 161 -13.51 4.62 -29.45
N LEU A 162 -13.18 3.44 -28.89
CA LEU A 162 -11.80 3.09 -28.55
C LEU A 162 -10.90 3.09 -29.79
N VAL A 163 -11.37 2.50 -30.90
CA VAL A 163 -10.62 2.46 -32.17
C VAL A 163 -10.51 3.85 -32.81
N GLU A 164 -11.52 4.71 -32.66
CA GLU A 164 -11.48 6.08 -33.14
C GLU A 164 -10.51 6.96 -32.33
N ALA A 165 -10.46 6.76 -31.00
CA ALA A 165 -9.59 7.53 -30.11
C ALA A 165 -8.13 7.07 -30.14
N ASP A 166 -7.89 5.77 -30.36
CA ASP A 166 -6.55 5.17 -30.43
C ASP A 166 -6.48 4.15 -31.57
N GLU A 167 -5.87 4.56 -32.69
CA GLU A 167 -5.68 3.69 -33.86
C GLU A 167 -4.76 2.49 -33.56
N GLU A 168 -3.91 2.57 -32.53
CA GLU A 168 -3.00 1.49 -32.13
C GLU A 168 -3.67 0.47 -31.18
N PHE A 169 -4.89 0.75 -30.70
CA PHE A 169 -5.60 -0.14 -29.78
C PHE A 169 -5.89 -1.51 -30.42
N ASP A 170 -5.33 -2.57 -29.83
CA ASP A 170 -5.59 -3.95 -30.29
C ASP A 170 -6.94 -4.46 -29.77
N VAL A 171 -7.98 -4.32 -30.60
CA VAL A 171 -9.33 -4.85 -30.37
C VAL A 171 -9.35 -6.34 -29.99
N ARG A 172 -8.33 -7.12 -30.39
CA ARG A 172 -8.24 -8.55 -30.04
C ARG A 172 -8.10 -8.77 -28.53
N LEU A 173 -7.62 -7.77 -27.77
CA LEU A 173 -7.54 -7.83 -26.31
C LEU A 173 -8.90 -8.04 -25.65
N ILE A 174 -9.99 -7.54 -26.23
CA ILE A 174 -11.35 -7.74 -25.70
C ILE A 174 -11.74 -9.22 -25.76
N ALA A 175 -11.50 -9.87 -26.90
CA ALA A 175 -11.78 -11.29 -27.08
C ALA A 175 -10.82 -12.16 -26.25
N GLU A 176 -9.55 -11.77 -26.18
CA GLU A 176 -8.55 -12.42 -25.33
C GLU A 176 -8.95 -12.37 -23.86
N ALA A 177 -9.41 -11.21 -23.37
CA ALA A 177 -9.85 -11.05 -21.98
C ALA A 177 -10.98 -12.01 -21.62
N ARG A 178 -11.99 -12.16 -22.48
CA ARG A 178 -13.08 -13.11 -22.27
C ARG A 178 -12.57 -14.55 -22.21
N LYS A 179 -11.69 -14.93 -23.13
CA LYS A 179 -11.10 -16.27 -23.15
C LYS A 179 -10.28 -16.56 -21.88
N LEU A 180 -9.44 -15.61 -21.47
CA LEU A 180 -8.65 -15.73 -20.25
C LEU A 180 -9.55 -15.83 -19.01
N ALA A 181 -10.66 -15.08 -18.97
CA ALA A 181 -11.62 -15.19 -17.88
C ALA A 181 -12.26 -16.58 -17.79
N GLU A 182 -12.63 -17.17 -18.92
CA GLU A 182 -13.16 -18.53 -19.00
C GLU A 182 -12.11 -19.57 -18.58
N ASP A 183 -10.87 -19.43 -19.05
CA ASP A 183 -9.78 -20.34 -18.72
C ASP A 183 -9.44 -20.29 -17.21
N LEU A 184 -9.40 -19.09 -16.61
CA LEU A 184 -9.21 -18.91 -15.17
C LEU A 184 -10.37 -19.52 -14.37
N GLN A 185 -11.62 -19.33 -14.81
CA GLN A 185 -12.79 -19.90 -14.15
C GLN A 185 -12.78 -21.42 -14.21
N ARG A 186 -12.49 -22.00 -15.39
CA ARG A 186 -12.42 -23.45 -15.59
C ARG A 186 -11.36 -24.08 -14.70
N ARG A 187 -10.14 -23.52 -14.71
CA ARG A 187 -9.04 -24.02 -13.88
C ARG A 187 -9.33 -23.88 -12.38
N ALA A 188 -9.96 -22.78 -11.95
CA ALA A 188 -10.35 -22.60 -10.56
C ALA A 188 -11.36 -23.67 -10.09
N MET A 189 -12.21 -24.19 -10.99
CA MET A 189 -13.14 -25.29 -10.69
C MET A 189 -12.45 -26.67 -10.70
N GLU A 190 -11.38 -26.84 -11.47
CA GLU A 190 -10.59 -28.08 -11.55
C GLU A 190 -9.63 -28.23 -10.36
N THR A 191 -9.18 -27.12 -9.78
CA THR A 191 -8.30 -27.12 -8.61
C THR A 191 -9.11 -27.31 -7.33
N VAL A 192 -9.00 -28.49 -6.70
CA VAL A 192 -9.46 -28.69 -5.32
C VAL A 192 -8.33 -28.24 -4.39
N PRO A 193 -8.47 -27.15 -3.63
CA PRO A 193 -7.43 -26.76 -2.69
C PRO A 193 -7.25 -27.85 -1.63
N GLU A 194 -6.02 -28.24 -1.33
CA GLU A 194 -5.73 -29.04 -0.14
C GLU A 194 -6.08 -28.19 1.10
N GLY A 195 -7.27 -28.38 1.64
CA GLY A 195 -7.86 -27.49 2.66
C GLY A 195 -6.99 -27.28 3.89
N VAL A 196 -6.20 -28.27 4.28
CA VAL A 196 -5.29 -28.19 5.43
C VAL A 196 -4.07 -27.29 5.14
N ALA A 197 -3.44 -27.45 3.97
CA ALA A 197 -2.28 -26.64 3.58
C ALA A 197 -2.67 -25.16 3.36
N SER A 198 -3.83 -24.92 2.77
CA SER A 198 -4.42 -23.58 2.60
C SER A 198 -4.69 -22.90 3.95
N ALA A 199 -5.30 -23.61 4.90
CA ALA A 199 -5.59 -23.07 6.23
C ALA A 199 -4.30 -22.73 7.01
N ALA A 200 -3.27 -23.58 6.92
CA ALA A 200 -1.98 -23.31 7.54
C ALA A 200 -1.28 -22.08 6.93
N ALA A 201 -1.25 -21.97 5.61
CA ALA A 201 -0.67 -20.81 4.93
C ALA A 201 -1.44 -19.51 5.23
N ALA A 202 -2.78 -19.57 5.30
CA ALA A 202 -3.62 -18.43 5.65
C ALA A 202 -3.36 -17.99 7.10
N THR A 203 -3.16 -18.94 8.01
CA THR A 203 -2.82 -18.66 9.42
C THR A 203 -1.50 -17.90 9.53
N ILE A 204 -0.44 -18.38 8.85
CA ILE A 204 0.88 -17.73 8.85
C ILE A 204 0.77 -16.30 8.31
N ARG A 205 0.08 -16.12 7.17
CA ARG A 205 -0.16 -14.79 6.60
C ARG A 205 -0.88 -13.87 7.58
N ASN A 206 -1.96 -14.34 8.21
CA ASN A 206 -2.75 -13.54 9.13
C ASN A 206 -1.94 -13.12 10.36
N GLN A 207 -1.13 -14.03 10.92
CA GLN A 207 -0.21 -13.71 12.02
C GLN A 207 0.79 -12.62 11.61
N MET A 208 1.37 -12.70 10.41
CA MET A 208 2.29 -11.66 9.91
C MET A 208 1.59 -10.33 9.67
N LEU A 209 0.35 -10.35 9.18
CA LEU A 209 -0.46 -9.14 9.03
C LEU A 209 -0.70 -8.45 10.38
N HIS A 210 -0.92 -9.22 11.47
CA HIS A 210 -1.05 -8.65 12.82
C HIS A 210 0.23 -7.93 13.24
N LEU A 211 1.41 -8.53 13.02
CA LEU A 211 2.69 -7.88 13.31
C LEU A 211 2.85 -6.55 12.55
N MET A 212 2.51 -6.55 11.26
CA MET A 212 2.58 -5.37 10.40
C MET A 212 1.65 -4.26 10.92
N VAL A 213 0.37 -4.59 11.15
CA VAL A 213 -0.65 -3.64 11.63
C VAL A 213 -0.28 -3.07 13.00
N ASP A 214 0.19 -3.90 13.93
CA ASP A 214 0.60 -3.46 15.26
C ASP A 214 1.79 -2.51 15.20
N ARG A 215 2.77 -2.79 14.32
CA ARG A 215 3.94 -1.92 14.14
C ARG A 215 3.54 -0.56 13.56
N VAL A 216 2.67 -0.55 12.55
CA VAL A 216 2.09 0.70 12.00
C VAL A 216 1.33 1.47 13.08
N ALA A 217 0.53 0.79 13.90
CA ALA A 217 -0.20 1.42 15.01
C ALA A 217 0.75 2.03 16.05
N ALA A 218 1.85 1.35 16.40
CA ALA A 218 2.87 1.84 17.31
C ALA A 218 3.57 3.11 16.77
N ILE A 219 3.90 3.13 15.47
CA ILE A 219 4.47 4.30 14.80
C ILE A 219 3.48 5.47 14.87
N ARG A 220 2.22 5.26 14.47
CA ARG A 220 1.17 6.29 14.49
C ARG A 220 0.95 6.88 15.89
N LYS A 221 0.86 6.02 16.91
CA LYS A 221 0.71 6.44 18.31
C LYS A 221 1.90 7.27 18.79
N THR A 222 3.10 6.87 18.39
CA THR A 222 4.34 7.59 18.73
C THR A 222 4.42 8.94 18.03
N ALA A 223 4.11 8.98 16.73
CA ALA A 223 4.09 10.20 15.95
C ALA A 223 3.10 11.22 16.53
N ALA A 224 1.89 10.79 16.89
CA ALA A 224 0.89 11.65 17.53
C ALA A 224 1.39 12.26 18.86
N HIS A 225 2.21 11.53 19.61
CA HIS A 225 2.80 12.04 20.85
C HIS A 225 3.95 13.02 20.60
N VAL A 226 4.90 12.67 19.73
CA VAL A 226 6.10 13.46 19.43
C VAL A 226 5.74 14.76 18.71
N PHE A 227 4.88 14.66 17.70
CA PHE A 227 4.45 15.75 16.83
C PHE A 227 3.12 16.37 17.26
N ARG A 228 2.79 16.34 18.57
CA ARG A 228 1.54 16.90 19.10
C ARG A 228 1.33 18.41 18.80
N ARG A 229 2.41 19.14 18.50
CA ARG A 229 2.39 20.56 18.08
C ARG A 229 2.52 20.76 16.57
N HIS A 230 2.67 19.67 15.81
CA HIS A 230 2.91 19.62 14.37
C HIS A 230 1.93 18.64 13.72
N SER A 231 0.65 19.01 13.72
CA SER A 231 -0.43 18.11 13.30
C SER A 231 -0.38 17.74 11.81
N GLU A 232 0.23 18.58 10.99
CA GLU A 232 0.54 18.38 9.58
C GLU A 232 1.44 17.15 9.37
N ILE A 233 2.46 16.98 10.21
CA ILE A 233 3.37 15.81 10.16
C ILE A 233 2.62 14.54 10.55
N VAL A 234 1.76 14.59 11.59
CA VAL A 234 0.94 13.43 11.99
C VAL A 234 -0.03 13.01 10.89
N ARG A 235 -0.46 13.93 10.02
CA ARG A 235 -1.33 13.60 8.87
C ARG A 235 -0.62 12.76 7.83
N GLU A 236 0.69 12.84 7.69
CA GLU A 236 1.44 12.05 6.70
C GLU A 236 1.41 10.55 7.01
N VAL A 237 1.48 10.18 8.30
CA VAL A 237 1.49 8.76 8.73
C VAL A 237 0.10 8.17 9.00
N THR A 238 -0.94 9.02 9.04
CA THR A 238 -2.33 8.54 9.16
C THR A 238 -2.84 8.10 7.79
N SER A 239 -3.58 6.98 7.77
CA SER A 239 -4.14 6.38 6.55
C SER A 239 -4.90 7.41 5.71
N ALA A 240 -4.43 7.67 4.50
CA ALA A 240 -5.15 8.49 3.53
C ALA A 240 -6.47 7.82 3.12
N TYR A 241 -6.48 6.48 3.03
CA TYR A 241 -7.66 5.68 2.72
C TYR A 241 -8.75 5.85 3.77
N GLU A 242 -8.44 5.68 5.06
CA GLU A 242 -9.42 5.89 6.13
C GLU A 242 -9.92 7.34 6.20
N ARG A 243 -9.08 8.33 5.88
CA ARG A 243 -9.53 9.72 5.78
C ARG A 243 -10.55 9.88 4.65
N ARG A 244 -10.24 9.39 3.45
CA ARG A 244 -11.16 9.43 2.30
C ARG A 244 -12.47 8.70 2.62
N ARG A 245 -12.39 7.50 3.20
CA ARG A 245 -13.55 6.70 3.64
C ARG A 245 -14.42 7.44 4.66
N ARG A 246 -13.83 8.09 5.68
CA ARG A 246 -14.59 8.88 6.66
C ARG A 246 -15.25 10.10 6.03
N VAL A 247 -14.58 10.76 5.08
CA VAL A 247 -15.17 11.89 4.34
C VAL A 247 -16.33 11.40 3.46
N ALA A 248 -16.16 10.30 2.73
CA ALA A 248 -17.22 9.67 1.95
C ALA A 248 -18.41 9.29 2.83
N ALA A 249 -18.19 8.61 3.96
CA ALA A 249 -19.25 8.26 4.90
C ALA A 249 -19.97 9.50 5.49
N ARG A 250 -19.24 10.60 5.73
CA ARG A 250 -19.86 11.87 6.15
C ARG A 250 -20.72 12.48 5.04
N ARG A 251 -20.25 12.46 3.79
CA ARG A 251 -21.01 12.92 2.62
C ARG A 251 -22.25 12.07 2.41
N GLU A 252 -22.13 10.75 2.50
CA GLU A 252 -23.26 9.82 2.38
C GLU A 252 -24.27 10.01 3.50
N LYS A 253 -23.83 10.17 4.75
CA LYS A 253 -24.71 10.49 5.88
C LYS A 253 -25.42 11.83 5.68
N ALA A 254 -24.71 12.85 5.19
CA ALA A 254 -25.30 14.15 4.87
C ALA A 254 -26.32 14.05 3.73
N ARG A 255 -26.04 13.24 2.70
CA ARG A 255 -26.96 12.95 1.58
C ARG A 255 -28.22 12.24 2.07
N LYS A 256 -28.07 11.17 2.86
CA LYS A 256 -29.18 10.43 3.48
C LYS A 256 -30.02 11.32 4.40
N ALA A 257 -29.39 12.23 5.15
CA ALA A 257 -30.10 13.19 5.99
C ALA A 257 -30.88 14.24 5.18
N ALA A 258 -30.37 14.64 4.00
CA ALA A 258 -31.06 15.54 3.09
C ALA A 258 -32.22 14.84 2.36
N GLU A 259 -32.03 13.58 1.93
CA GLU A 259 -33.05 12.75 1.29
C GLU A 259 -34.19 12.35 2.25
N ALA A 260 -33.89 12.19 3.55
CA ALA A 260 -34.89 11.81 4.54
C ALA A 260 -36.00 12.86 4.74
N GLY A 261 -35.78 14.12 4.33
CA GLY A 261 -36.75 15.21 4.45
C GLY A 261 -37.24 15.47 5.89
N PRO A 262 -37.89 16.61 6.16
CA PRO A 262 -38.54 16.83 7.45
C PRO A 262 -39.82 15.98 7.52
N VAL A 263 -39.73 14.79 8.09
CA VAL A 263 -40.91 14.02 8.53
C VAL A 263 -41.36 14.60 9.88
N ASP A 264 -42.04 15.73 9.79
CA ASP A 264 -43.16 16.15 10.65
C ASP A 264 -43.35 17.65 10.47
N GLY A 265 -44.48 18.01 9.86
CA GLY A 265 -44.96 19.38 9.73
C GLY A 265 -45.40 19.97 11.08
N LYS A 266 -44.51 19.99 12.07
CA LYS A 266 -44.66 20.81 13.27
C LYS A 266 -43.65 21.95 13.18
N PRO A 267 -44.12 23.20 12.95
CA PRO A 267 -43.24 24.37 12.95
C PRO A 267 -42.42 24.36 14.25
N ALA A 268 -41.11 24.30 14.12
CA ALA A 268 -40.22 24.55 15.23
C ALA A 268 -40.55 25.94 15.79
N PRO A 269 -40.79 26.09 17.11
CA PRO A 269 -40.98 27.40 17.70
C PRO A 269 -39.72 28.23 17.38
N ALA A 270 -39.95 29.44 16.86
CA ALA A 270 -38.91 30.36 16.47
C ALA A 270 -37.82 30.45 17.57
N PRO A 271 -36.53 30.44 17.20
CA PRO A 271 -35.46 30.63 18.18
C PRO A 271 -35.70 31.95 18.89
N ALA A 272 -35.85 31.88 20.22
CA ALA A 272 -36.00 33.06 21.06
C ALA A 272 -34.81 34.02 20.80
N PRO A 273 -35.05 35.33 20.77
CA PRO A 273 -34.00 36.32 20.56
C PRO A 273 -32.89 36.12 21.60
N ALA A 274 -31.67 36.03 21.10
CA ALA A 274 -30.47 35.84 21.89
C ALA A 274 -30.39 36.89 23.00
N THR A 275 -30.28 36.42 24.24
CA THR A 275 -29.90 37.23 25.39
C THR A 275 -28.56 37.92 25.08
N PRO A 276 -28.44 39.25 25.24
CA PRO A 276 -27.20 39.94 24.97
C PRO A 276 -26.07 39.41 25.86
N ALA A 277 -24.92 39.18 25.25
CA ALA A 277 -23.73 38.67 25.89
C ALA A 277 -23.29 39.56 27.08
N PRO A 278 -22.86 38.98 28.21
CA PRO A 278 -22.26 39.77 29.28
C PRO A 278 -20.97 40.43 28.80
N ALA A 279 -20.82 41.71 29.12
CA ALA A 279 -19.71 42.56 28.75
C ALA A 279 -18.33 41.96 29.13
N PRO A 280 -17.27 42.23 28.35
CA PRO A 280 -15.93 41.73 28.64
C PRO A 280 -15.43 42.29 29.97
N ALA A 281 -15.08 41.38 30.89
CA ALA A 281 -14.45 41.72 32.15
C ALA A 281 -13.12 42.44 31.90
N ALA A 282 -12.92 43.54 32.61
CA ALA A 282 -11.73 44.37 32.57
C ALA A 282 -10.43 43.57 32.82
N PRO A 283 -9.31 43.93 32.16
CA PRO A 283 -8.04 43.23 32.32
C PRO A 283 -7.50 43.41 33.76
N ARG A 284 -7.16 42.29 34.39
CA ARG A 284 -6.48 42.29 35.70
C ARG A 284 -5.11 42.99 35.61
N PRO A 285 -4.70 43.75 36.64
CA PRO A 285 -3.39 44.40 36.68
C PRO A 285 -2.27 43.37 36.68
N ARG A 286 -1.25 43.61 35.84
CA ARG A 286 -0.02 42.80 35.76
C ARG A 286 0.79 42.95 37.06
N PRO A 287 1.32 41.85 37.64
CA PRO A 287 2.29 41.95 38.72
C PRO A 287 3.62 42.57 38.23
N PRO A 288 4.36 43.26 39.10
CA PRO A 288 5.58 43.99 38.74
C PRO A 288 6.67 43.03 38.25
N ARG A 289 7.29 43.39 37.13
CA ARG A 289 8.46 42.70 36.59
C ARG A 289 9.65 42.96 37.53
N HIS A 290 10.09 41.93 38.25
CA HIS A 290 11.41 41.93 38.87
C HIS A 290 12.47 41.94 37.77
N ARG A 291 13.23 43.05 37.75
CA ARG A 291 14.41 43.28 36.92
C ARG A 291 15.58 42.50 37.55
N PRO A 292 16.11 41.43 36.93
CA PRO A 292 17.32 40.83 37.45
C PRO A 292 18.50 41.78 37.22
N ALA A 293 19.30 41.91 38.27
CA ALA A 293 20.44 42.80 38.37
C ALA A 293 21.53 42.48 37.32
N LEU A 294 22.13 43.54 36.80
CA LEU A 294 23.38 43.51 36.05
C LEU A 294 24.49 42.96 36.95
N GLY A 295 24.94 41.74 36.68
CA GLY A 295 26.17 41.17 37.20
C GLY A 295 27.38 41.56 36.34
N PRO A 296 28.60 41.57 36.91
CA PRO A 296 29.73 42.35 36.41
C PRO A 296 30.38 41.80 35.14
N ARG A 297 30.88 42.76 34.34
CA ARG A 297 31.73 42.58 33.16
C ARG A 297 32.93 41.71 33.48
N ASN A 298 33.15 40.68 32.67
CA ASN A 298 34.36 39.87 32.65
C ASN A 298 35.31 40.43 31.55
N PRO A 299 36.45 41.06 31.89
CA PRO A 299 37.44 41.51 30.92
C PRO A 299 38.53 40.45 30.80
N GLY A 300 38.41 39.55 29.83
CA GLY A 300 39.46 38.55 29.65
C GLY A 300 39.20 37.55 28.53
N ARG A 301 39.44 37.97 27.29
CA ARG A 301 40.25 37.23 26.30
C ARG A 301 40.20 37.91 24.93
N LEU A 302 41.20 38.75 24.73
CA LEU A 302 41.75 39.07 23.42
C LEU A 302 42.57 37.87 22.89
N ALA A 303 42.64 37.81 21.57
CA ALA A 303 43.65 37.18 20.72
C ALA A 303 43.51 35.67 20.37
N ALA A 304 43.05 35.42 19.13
CA ALA A 304 43.77 34.68 18.08
C ALA A 304 42.90 34.71 16.80
N ARG A 305 43.12 35.64 15.87
CA ARG A 305 44.07 35.60 14.74
C ARG A 305 43.72 34.56 13.66
N ALA A 306 43.41 35.13 12.50
CA ALA A 306 43.13 34.58 11.17
C ALA A 306 43.98 33.40 10.68
N ALA A 307 43.35 32.54 9.87
CA ALA A 307 43.92 32.03 8.60
C ALA A 307 42.81 31.41 7.72
N PRO A 308 42.66 31.82 6.43
CA PRO A 308 41.79 31.15 5.48
C PRO A 308 42.49 30.04 4.66
N HIS A 309 41.64 29.14 4.19
CA HIS A 309 41.79 28.04 3.25
C HIS A 309 42.99 28.05 2.28
N ARG A 310 43.68 26.91 2.23
CA ARG A 310 44.55 26.50 1.13
C ARG A 310 43.91 25.30 0.40
N ILE A 311 43.56 25.50 -0.86
CA ILE A 311 43.19 24.44 -1.82
C ILE A 311 44.46 24.03 -2.57
N PRO A 312 44.70 22.73 -2.75
CA PRO A 312 45.27 22.18 -3.98
C PRO A 312 44.32 21.09 -4.54
N GLY A 313 43.90 21.14 -5.81
CA GLY A 313 44.70 20.74 -6.96
C GLY A 313 44.56 19.21 -7.17
N ARG A 314 43.60 18.73 -7.97
CA ARG A 314 43.68 18.43 -9.42
C ARG A 314 44.68 17.30 -9.77
N THR A 315 44.16 16.10 -10.01
CA THR A 315 44.61 15.08 -11.00
C THR A 315 43.33 14.30 -11.36
N SER A 316 42.82 14.09 -12.59
CA SER A 316 43.32 13.83 -13.95
C SER A 316 44.11 12.53 -14.12
N GLY A 317 43.40 11.47 -14.51
CA GLY A 317 43.87 10.22 -15.14
C GLY A 317 42.64 9.32 -15.32
N GLY A 318 42.14 8.98 -16.51
CA GLY A 318 42.83 8.76 -17.78
C GLY A 318 43.33 7.32 -17.81
N GLY A 319 42.48 6.38 -18.27
CA GLY A 319 42.82 4.95 -18.30
C GLY A 319 41.81 4.14 -19.12
N THR A 320 42.02 4.14 -20.43
CA THR A 320 41.38 3.30 -21.45
C THR A 320 42.02 1.90 -21.54
N SER A 321 41.22 0.83 -21.57
CA SER A 321 41.40 -0.41 -22.37
C SER A 321 40.36 -1.43 -21.90
N SER A 322 39.44 -1.93 -22.75
CA SER A 322 39.61 -2.81 -23.92
C SER A 322 39.78 -4.29 -23.55
N ARG A 323 38.99 -5.14 -24.25
CA ARG A 323 38.96 -6.62 -24.29
C ARG A 323 38.27 -7.32 -23.09
N ALA A 324 37.53 -8.41 -23.25
CA ALA A 324 37.25 -9.27 -24.41
C ALA A 324 35.95 -10.07 -24.18
N SER A 325 35.31 -10.32 -25.32
CA SER A 325 34.47 -11.46 -25.68
C SER A 325 34.71 -12.77 -24.89
N GLY A 326 33.61 -13.43 -24.49
CA GLY A 326 33.66 -14.81 -24.01
C GLY A 326 32.29 -15.37 -23.63
N ARG A 327 31.42 -15.63 -24.62
CA ARG A 327 30.30 -16.56 -24.49
C ARG A 327 30.85 -18.00 -24.46
N PRO A 328 30.33 -18.87 -23.61
CA PRO A 328 30.24 -20.29 -23.93
C PRO A 328 28.78 -20.72 -24.17
N ALA A 329 28.59 -21.46 -25.26
CA ALA A 329 27.37 -22.16 -25.63
C ALA A 329 27.10 -23.37 -24.72
N PRO A 330 25.84 -23.82 -24.60
CA PRO A 330 25.49 -25.01 -23.80
C PRO A 330 25.77 -26.32 -24.57
N ALA A 331 26.53 -27.21 -23.95
CA ALA A 331 26.46 -28.66 -24.17
C ALA A 331 25.08 -29.13 -23.66
N GLY A 332 24.34 -30.06 -24.28
CA GLY A 332 24.79 -31.27 -24.95
C GLY A 332 23.87 -32.38 -24.43
N ARG A 333 22.81 -32.62 -25.21
CA ARG A 333 21.79 -33.66 -25.13
C ARG A 333 22.33 -35.04 -24.69
N ARG A 334 21.69 -35.70 -23.72
CA ARG A 334 21.62 -37.17 -23.65
C ARG A 334 20.21 -37.61 -23.26
N GLU A 335 19.50 -38.08 -24.28
CA GLU A 335 18.37 -38.98 -24.18
C GLU A 335 18.82 -40.31 -23.54
N THR A 336 18.12 -40.75 -22.50
CA THR A 336 18.03 -42.17 -22.17
C THR A 336 16.57 -42.60 -22.25
N VAL A 337 16.28 -43.21 -23.39
CA VAL A 337 15.14 -44.10 -23.62
C VAL A 337 15.25 -45.30 -22.68
N ARG A 338 14.23 -45.55 -21.85
CA ARG A 338 13.85 -46.91 -21.45
C ARG A 338 12.33 -47.08 -21.56
N ARG A 339 11.96 -47.82 -22.61
CA ARG A 339 10.68 -48.52 -22.78
C ARG A 339 10.63 -49.75 -21.87
N THR A 340 9.40 -50.27 -21.74
CA THR A 340 8.91 -51.59 -21.28
C THR A 340 8.42 -51.63 -19.83
N ALA A 341 7.29 -52.25 -19.46
CA ALA A 341 6.08 -52.72 -20.13
C ALA A 341 5.10 -53.26 -19.05
N CYS A 342 3.77 -53.18 -19.31
CA CYS A 342 2.72 -54.16 -18.94
C CYS A 342 2.15 -54.24 -17.49
N PRO A 343 0.92 -54.82 -17.26
CA PRO A 343 -0.33 -54.08 -16.98
C PRO A 343 -1.02 -54.48 -15.64
N PRO A 344 -2.17 -53.87 -15.25
CA PRO A 344 -2.86 -54.21 -14.00
C PRO A 344 -3.62 -55.54 -14.09
N LYS A 345 -3.48 -56.37 -13.04
CA LYS A 345 -4.35 -57.52 -12.80
C LYS A 345 -5.68 -57.05 -12.21
N SER A 346 -6.73 -57.48 -12.88
CA SER A 346 -8.11 -57.61 -12.40
C SER A 346 -8.22 -58.31 -11.04
N GLY A 347 -9.05 -57.78 -10.16
CA GLY A 347 -9.54 -58.45 -8.96
C GLY A 347 -10.98 -58.03 -8.68
N THR A 348 -11.92 -58.79 -9.21
CA THR A 348 -13.29 -58.93 -8.69
C THR A 348 -13.28 -59.91 -7.53
N TRP A 349 -13.86 -59.55 -6.39
CA TRP A 349 -14.98 -60.21 -5.69
C TRP A 349 -15.57 -59.21 -4.69
#